data_AF-A0A960N2X8-F1
#
_entry.id   AF-A0A960N2X8-F1
#
_cell.length_a   1.000
_cell.length_b   1.000
_cell.length_c   1.000
_cell.angle_alpha   90.00
_cell.angle_beta   90.00
_cell.angle_gamma   90.00
#
_symmetry.space_group_name_H-M   'P 1'
#
loop_
_entity.id
_entity.type
_entity.pdbx_description
1 polymer ?
#
loop_
_entity_poly.entity_id
_entity_poly.type
_entity_poly.pdbx_seq_one_letter_code
_entity_poly.pdbx_strand_id
1 'polypeptide(L)'
;WDISKSREIEILSQQASPEAIVRTAKESGCRSIAFTYNDPVIWAEYAIETAKVARAEGIKTVAVTAGYISPEARGEFFEWMDAANVDLKAFTDEFYRKQTFSRIDPVLDTLRWLKHETNVWFEITNLIIPGENDSPDETKRMCDWVHDTLGADVPLHFTAFHPDFKLQDKRHTSHETLIGARQIALDHGIRYVYVGNVLDGERQSTYCTGCERVVIERDHYEIGAYHLRDGACDHCGTPIPGVFENECGHWGRKRVPLSIRETAPSGLSLSGAAAPARPESPTEPPAMTFDETTQPLLLDHARHLVDCAVRGVPVGEALPDPVAAIPCHGLFITLKRGHLLRGCIGNYRIDEASPVAQLLAQAAPAVAARDHRFPPIVPEELPFLTIEITPMHSFREVEAQGEARVGEIEIGRHGVILSLGNQRGLLLPQVAVENDWDAPTFLRHVSLKAGLPENAWLARESRLTIFEGDPFTGGAPKPEIDPATFSQAEFHAAASLAASCLNGATGEAQVPAILSQVCDHPLGVVLDA
;
A
#
# COMPACT_ATOMS: atom_id res chain seq x y z
N TRP A 1 -9.17 -0.95 -0.95
CA TRP A 1 -9.61 -2.31 -0.59
C TRP A 1 -8.40 -3.21 -0.33
N ASP A 2 -7.37 -3.17 -1.17
CA ASP A 2 -6.09 -3.87 -0.94
C ASP A 2 -5.46 -3.52 0.44
N ILE A 3 -5.55 -2.26 0.87
CA ILE A 3 -4.99 -1.77 2.15
C ILE A 3 -5.68 -2.39 3.39
N SER A 4 -6.92 -2.89 3.31
CA SER A 4 -7.68 -3.33 4.50
C SER A 4 -7.96 -4.83 4.59
N LYS A 5 -7.54 -5.62 3.59
CA LYS A 5 -7.79 -7.07 3.51
C LYS A 5 -6.57 -7.89 3.18
N SER A 6 -5.43 -7.25 2.94
CA SER A 6 -4.30 -7.94 2.34
C SER A 6 -3.30 -8.46 3.38
N ARG A 7 -2.88 -9.71 3.18
CA ARG A 7 -1.67 -10.28 3.81
C ARG A 7 -0.39 -9.56 3.34
N GLU A 8 -0.48 -8.75 2.29
CA GLU A 8 0.56 -7.82 1.86
C GLU A 8 0.87 -6.76 2.92
N ILE A 9 0.00 -6.53 3.91
CA ILE A 9 0.25 -5.54 4.97
C ILE A 9 1.46 -5.93 5.82
N GLU A 10 1.76 -7.20 6.07
CA GLU A 10 2.95 -7.57 6.86
C GLU A 10 4.28 -7.32 6.10
N ILE A 11 4.23 -7.32 4.76
CA ILE A 11 5.39 -7.17 3.85
C ILE A 11 5.54 -5.72 3.34
N LEU A 12 4.42 -4.99 3.23
CA LEU A 12 4.35 -3.55 2.89
C LEU A 12 4.42 -2.65 4.12
N SER A 13 4.17 -3.18 5.32
CA SER A 13 4.35 -2.44 6.56
C SER A 13 5.82 -2.31 6.87
N GLN A 14 6.26 -1.06 7.08
CA GLN A 14 7.51 -0.84 7.78
C GLN A 14 7.32 -1.31 9.22
N GLN A 15 8.29 -2.05 9.76
CA GLN A 15 8.36 -2.22 11.20
C GLN A 15 8.48 -0.83 11.81
N ALA A 16 7.48 -0.49 12.61
CA ALA A 16 7.33 0.81 13.21
C ALA A 16 7.02 0.56 14.68
N SER A 17 7.98 0.82 15.56
CA SER A 17 7.66 0.84 16.98
C SER A 17 6.79 2.08 17.31
N PRO A 18 6.00 2.04 18.39
CA PRO A 18 5.35 3.22 18.96
C PRO A 18 6.24 4.47 18.98
N GLU A 19 7.48 4.33 19.45
CA GLU A 19 8.46 5.42 19.54
C GLU A 19 8.92 5.89 18.16
N ALA A 20 9.09 4.98 17.20
CA ALA A 20 9.48 5.34 15.84
C ALA A 20 8.37 6.14 15.14
N ILE A 21 7.10 5.74 15.29
CA ILE A 21 5.96 6.48 14.75
C ILE A 21 5.94 7.90 15.33
N VAL A 22 5.99 8.01 16.66
CA VAL A 22 5.85 9.30 17.36
C VAL A 22 7.03 10.22 17.04
N ARG A 23 8.25 9.68 16.98
CA ARG A 23 9.43 10.43 16.55
C ARG A 23 9.26 10.95 15.12
N THR A 24 8.89 10.08 14.17
CA THR A 24 8.70 10.49 12.77
C THR A 24 7.58 11.52 12.62
N ALA A 25 6.49 11.37 13.38
CA ALA A 25 5.42 12.36 13.44
C ALA A 25 5.92 13.72 13.95
N LYS A 26 6.72 13.72 15.03
CA LYS A 26 7.34 14.93 15.60
C LYS A 26 8.30 15.62 14.62
N GLU A 27 9.20 14.86 14.01
CA GLU A 27 10.16 15.34 13.01
C GLU A 27 9.47 15.92 11.77
N SER A 28 8.33 15.35 11.39
CA SER A 28 7.52 15.80 10.25
C SER A 28 6.58 16.97 10.60
N GLY A 29 6.54 17.40 11.87
CA GLY A 29 5.64 18.46 12.34
C GLY A 29 4.16 18.07 12.38
N CYS A 30 3.85 16.76 12.41
CA CYS A 30 2.48 16.27 12.52
C CYS A 30 1.88 16.64 13.88
N ARG A 31 0.62 17.11 13.86
CA ARG A 31 -0.15 17.42 15.08
C ARG A 31 -0.81 16.20 15.69
N SER A 32 -1.13 15.21 14.86
CA SER A 32 -1.82 14.01 15.26
C SER A 32 -1.40 12.78 14.45
N ILE A 33 -1.70 11.61 15.01
CA ILE A 33 -1.57 10.29 14.38
C ILE A 33 -2.97 9.69 14.30
N ALA A 34 -3.36 9.23 13.11
CA ALA A 34 -4.65 8.56 12.90
C ALA A 34 -4.44 7.06 12.64
N PHE A 35 -5.16 6.24 13.41
CA PHE A 35 -5.22 4.79 13.27
C PHE A 35 -6.41 4.44 12.38
N THR A 36 -6.16 3.96 11.16
CA THR A 36 -7.21 3.83 10.12
C THR A 36 -6.92 2.72 9.09
N TYR A 37 -7.78 2.59 8.08
CA TYR A 37 -7.89 1.53 7.04
C TYR A 37 -8.31 0.16 7.56
N ASN A 38 -7.54 -0.39 8.49
CA ASN A 38 -7.97 -1.51 9.32
C ASN A 38 -8.54 -0.97 10.62
N ASP A 39 -9.54 -1.66 11.16
CA ASP A 39 -10.12 -1.25 12.44
C ASP A 39 -9.06 -1.35 13.55
N PRO A 40 -8.71 -0.25 14.23
CA PRO A 40 -7.69 -0.26 15.27
C PRO A 40 -8.05 -1.10 16.50
N VAL A 41 -9.32 -1.45 16.66
CA VAL A 41 -9.76 -2.39 17.70
C VAL A 41 -9.14 -3.78 17.52
N ILE A 42 -8.81 -4.19 16.29
CA ILE A 42 -8.22 -5.51 16.01
C ILE A 42 -6.76 -5.62 16.50
N TRP A 43 -6.08 -4.49 16.65
CA TRP A 43 -4.68 -4.38 17.09
C TRP A 43 -4.56 -3.35 18.23
N ALA A 44 -5.53 -3.39 19.15
CA ALA A 44 -5.73 -2.38 20.18
C ALA A 44 -4.46 -2.12 21.01
N GLU A 45 -3.71 -3.16 21.38
CA GLU A 45 -2.49 -3.05 22.18
C GLU A 45 -1.46 -2.14 21.50
N TYR A 46 -1.25 -2.31 20.20
CA TYR A 46 -0.31 -1.50 19.43
C TYR A 46 -0.77 -0.04 19.29
N ALA A 47 -2.08 0.18 19.07
CA ALA A 47 -2.65 1.51 19.03
C ALA A 47 -2.51 2.24 20.38
N ILE A 48 -2.82 1.54 21.48
CA ILE A 48 -2.74 2.04 22.85
C ILE A 48 -1.30 2.43 23.21
N GLU A 49 -0.32 1.55 22.96
CA GLU A 49 1.08 1.86 23.27
C GLU A 49 1.60 3.03 22.43
N THR A 50 1.25 3.08 21.13
CA THR A 50 1.57 4.23 20.27
C THR A 50 0.94 5.51 20.81
N ALA A 51 -0.30 5.46 21.30
CA ALA A 51 -0.99 6.62 21.83
C ALA A 51 -0.44 7.11 23.18
N LYS A 52 -0.01 6.21 24.06
CA LYS A 52 0.72 6.56 25.29
C LYS A 52 1.98 7.35 24.99
N VAL A 53 2.79 6.88 24.04
CA VAL A 53 4.02 7.56 23.62
C VAL A 53 3.71 8.90 22.94
N ALA A 54 2.69 8.95 22.06
CA ALA A 54 2.28 10.18 21.39
C ALA A 54 1.86 11.27 22.38
N ARG A 55 1.07 10.91 23.40
CA ARG A 55 0.61 11.82 24.45
C ARG A 55 1.76 12.40 25.26
N ALA A 56 2.78 11.60 25.58
CA ALA A 56 3.98 12.08 26.28
C ALA A 56 4.75 13.16 25.49
N GLU A 57 4.66 13.10 24.16
CA GLU A 57 5.28 14.05 23.23
C GLU A 57 4.33 15.17 22.76
N GLY A 58 3.11 15.24 23.32
CA GLY A 58 2.11 16.25 22.97
C GLY A 58 1.46 16.06 21.58
N ILE A 59 1.58 14.87 20.98
CA ILE A 59 0.95 14.51 19.70
C ILE A 59 -0.41 13.87 19.97
N LYS A 60 -1.42 14.34 19.26
CA LYS A 60 -2.81 13.86 19.39
C LYS A 60 -3.03 12.54 18.67
N THR A 61 -4.03 11.78 19.09
CA THR A 61 -4.35 10.48 18.46
C THR A 61 -5.81 10.35 18.09
N VAL A 62 -6.06 9.71 16.94
CA VAL A 62 -7.39 9.57 16.36
C VAL A 62 -7.65 8.11 15.99
N ALA A 63 -8.78 7.55 16.41
CA ALA A 63 -9.22 6.22 15.99
C ALA A 63 -10.28 6.33 14.88
N VAL A 64 -10.04 5.71 13.72
CA VAL A 64 -11.06 5.52 12.68
C VAL A 64 -11.50 4.07 12.73
N THR A 65 -12.70 3.82 13.24
CA THR A 65 -13.13 2.48 13.70
C THR A 65 -14.58 2.17 13.31
N ALA A 66 -14.94 0.90 13.21
CA ALA A 66 -16.33 0.47 13.14
C ALA A 66 -17.06 0.57 14.48
N GLY A 67 -16.35 0.86 15.58
CA GLY A 67 -16.95 0.95 16.92
C GLY A 67 -17.50 -0.38 17.45
N TYR A 68 -17.13 -1.50 16.82
CA TYR A 68 -17.56 -2.84 17.21
C TYR A 68 -16.58 -3.42 18.24
N ILE A 69 -16.71 -2.97 19.49
CA ILE A 69 -15.83 -3.31 20.60
C ILE A 69 -16.65 -3.72 21.83
N SER A 70 -16.13 -4.63 22.65
CA SER A 70 -16.84 -5.08 23.85
C SER A 70 -16.80 -4.00 24.96
N PRO A 71 -17.78 -3.98 25.87
CA PRO A 71 -17.80 -3.04 26.99
C PRO A 71 -16.55 -3.10 27.88
N GLU A 72 -15.95 -4.28 28.01
CA GLU A 72 -14.76 -4.51 28.85
C GLU A 72 -13.50 -3.92 28.22
N ALA A 73 -13.38 -3.92 26.89
CA ALA A 73 -12.18 -3.46 26.18
C ALA A 73 -12.23 -1.96 25.84
N ARG A 74 -13.43 -1.39 25.62
CA ARG A 74 -13.55 -0.01 25.11
C ARG A 74 -12.98 1.06 26.04
N GLY A 75 -13.06 0.85 27.35
CA GLY A 75 -12.52 1.78 28.35
C GLY A 75 -11.03 2.03 28.15
N GLU A 76 -10.25 0.95 28.15
CA GLU A 76 -8.81 1.02 27.97
C GLU A 76 -8.41 1.55 26.59
N PHE A 77 -9.13 1.15 25.53
CA PHE A 77 -8.83 1.61 24.17
C PHE A 77 -9.04 3.13 24.01
N PHE A 78 -10.20 3.65 24.41
CA PHE A 78 -10.55 5.04 24.18
C PHE A 78 -9.93 6.02 25.18
N GLU A 79 -9.47 5.58 26.35
CA GLU A 79 -8.73 6.42 27.31
C GLU A 79 -7.51 7.11 26.68
N TRP A 80 -6.88 6.45 25.72
CA TRP A 80 -5.67 6.94 25.06
C TRP A 80 -5.93 7.71 23.78
N MET A 81 -7.16 7.74 23.27
CA MET A 81 -7.53 8.47 22.05
C MET A 81 -8.00 9.89 22.38
N ASP A 82 -7.62 10.88 21.55
CA ASP A 82 -8.15 12.25 21.65
C ASP A 82 -9.44 12.42 20.84
N ALA A 83 -9.56 11.69 19.72
CA ALA A 83 -10.76 11.69 18.90
C ALA A 83 -11.07 10.32 18.25
N ALA A 84 -12.31 10.13 17.82
CA ALA A 84 -12.75 8.96 17.07
C ALA A 84 -13.68 9.32 15.90
N ASN A 85 -13.49 8.68 14.76
CA ASN A 85 -14.50 8.62 13.71
C ASN A 85 -15.08 7.20 13.70
N VAL A 86 -16.37 7.09 14.02
CA VAL A 86 -17.06 5.80 14.16
C VAL A 86 -17.97 5.57 12.97
N ASP A 87 -17.72 4.48 12.23
CA ASP A 87 -18.56 4.10 11.09
C ASP A 87 -19.87 3.45 11.55
N LEU A 88 -20.97 4.20 11.55
CA LEU A 88 -22.31 3.64 11.66
C LEU A 88 -22.79 3.22 10.26
N LYS A 89 -22.43 1.99 9.88
CA LYS A 89 -22.52 1.50 8.49
C LYS A 89 -23.93 1.37 7.95
N ALA A 90 -24.91 1.13 8.82
CA ALA A 90 -26.33 1.07 8.49
C ALA A 90 -27.15 1.24 9.77
N PHE A 91 -28.49 1.30 9.63
CA PHE A 91 -29.43 1.33 10.75
C PHE A 91 -30.41 0.15 10.72
N THR A 92 -29.93 -0.99 10.23
CA THR A 92 -30.62 -2.28 10.23
C THR A 92 -29.65 -3.41 10.59
N ASP A 93 -30.06 -4.30 11.49
CA ASP A 93 -29.23 -5.44 11.90
C ASP A 93 -29.02 -6.48 10.76
N GLU A 94 -29.90 -6.46 9.76
CA GLU A 94 -29.76 -7.26 8.54
C GLU A 94 -28.51 -6.89 7.74
N PHE A 95 -28.26 -5.59 7.52
CA PHE A 95 -27.06 -5.12 6.85
C PHE A 95 -25.80 -5.62 7.57
N TYR A 96 -25.73 -5.45 8.89
CA TYR A 96 -24.54 -5.84 9.67
C TYR A 96 -24.28 -7.35 9.55
N ARG A 97 -25.31 -8.18 9.66
CA ARG A 97 -25.17 -9.64 9.52
C ARG A 97 -24.70 -10.06 8.12
N LYS A 98 -25.25 -9.44 7.06
CA LYS A 98 -24.98 -9.82 5.67
C LYS A 98 -23.67 -9.26 5.14
N GLN A 99 -23.42 -7.97 5.35
CA GLN A 99 -22.31 -7.26 4.72
C GLN A 99 -21.04 -7.28 5.58
N THR A 100 -21.18 -7.30 6.90
CA THR A 100 -20.05 -7.15 7.83
C THR A 100 -19.85 -8.33 8.77
N PHE A 101 -20.76 -9.30 8.77
CA PHE A 101 -20.78 -10.44 9.69
C PHE A 101 -20.75 -10.02 11.17
N SER A 102 -21.41 -8.91 11.49
CA SER A 102 -21.47 -8.33 12.84
C SER A 102 -22.91 -7.95 13.23
N ARG A 103 -23.08 -7.17 14.30
CA ARG A 103 -24.38 -6.72 14.83
C ARG A 103 -24.34 -5.21 15.05
N ILE A 104 -25.50 -4.55 14.93
CA ILE A 104 -25.58 -3.10 15.13
C ILE A 104 -25.50 -2.70 16.62
N ASP A 105 -26.05 -3.52 17.52
CA ASP A 105 -26.21 -3.16 18.94
C ASP A 105 -24.89 -2.77 19.64
N PRO A 106 -23.76 -3.50 19.46
CA PRO A 106 -22.48 -3.11 20.07
C PRO A 106 -21.94 -1.76 19.57
N VAL A 107 -22.21 -1.40 18.32
CA VAL A 107 -21.79 -0.10 17.75
C VAL A 107 -22.61 1.04 18.39
N LEU A 108 -23.93 0.86 18.50
CA LEU A 108 -24.81 1.83 19.15
C LEU A 108 -24.48 2.00 20.63
N ASP A 109 -24.16 0.91 21.32
CA ASP A 109 -23.74 0.95 22.72
C ASP A 109 -22.40 1.68 22.90
N THR A 110 -21.44 1.46 21.99
CA THR A 110 -20.15 2.19 21.99
C THR A 110 -20.34 3.68 21.76
N LEU A 111 -21.20 4.09 20.81
CA LEU A 111 -21.51 5.50 20.58
C LEU A 111 -22.18 6.17 21.79
N ARG A 112 -23.11 5.47 22.46
CA ARG A 112 -23.71 5.95 23.72
C ARG A 112 -22.65 6.15 24.79
N TRP A 113 -21.77 5.16 24.96
CA TRP A 113 -20.72 5.22 25.96
C TRP A 113 -19.73 6.34 25.68
N LEU A 114 -19.27 6.51 24.43
CA LEU A 114 -18.41 7.63 24.04
C LEU A 114 -19.02 8.98 24.43
N LYS A 115 -20.31 9.16 24.16
CA LYS A 115 -21.02 10.41 24.46
C LYS A 115 -21.17 10.68 25.95
N HIS A 116 -21.54 9.67 26.73
CA HIS A 116 -22.02 9.86 28.11
C HIS A 116 -20.94 9.60 29.16
N GLU A 117 -19.92 8.80 28.83
CA GLU A 117 -18.92 8.31 29.79
C GLU A 117 -17.50 8.79 29.50
N THR A 118 -17.27 9.54 28.40
CA THR A 118 -15.93 9.99 28.00
C THR A 118 -15.90 11.46 27.56
N ASN A 119 -14.68 11.99 27.46
CA ASN A 119 -14.41 13.29 26.83
C ASN A 119 -13.77 13.15 25.44
N VAL A 120 -13.77 11.94 24.86
CA VAL A 120 -13.21 11.71 23.52
C VAL A 120 -14.08 12.42 22.51
N TRP A 121 -13.49 13.30 21.68
CA TRP A 121 -14.24 13.90 20.58
C TRP A 121 -14.63 12.82 19.59
N PHE A 122 -15.87 12.75 19.15
CA PHE A 122 -16.23 11.76 18.13
C PHE A 122 -17.22 12.27 17.11
N GLU A 123 -17.12 11.69 15.91
CA GLU A 123 -17.95 11.95 14.75
C GLU A 123 -18.43 10.63 14.17
N ILE A 124 -19.56 10.65 13.47
CA ILE A 124 -20.17 9.47 12.87
C ILE A 124 -20.04 9.54 11.36
N THR A 125 -19.56 8.46 10.74
CA THR A 125 -19.58 8.31 9.28
C THR A 125 -20.57 7.22 8.87
N ASN A 126 -21.40 7.52 7.88
CA ASN A 126 -22.26 6.58 7.20
C ASN A 126 -21.93 6.57 5.70
N LEU A 127 -21.30 5.49 5.24
CA LEU A 127 -21.09 5.24 3.81
C LEU A 127 -22.40 4.75 3.20
N ILE A 128 -23.01 5.54 2.32
CA ILE A 128 -24.26 5.16 1.67
C ILE A 128 -23.94 4.22 0.52
N ILE A 129 -24.57 3.06 0.46
CA ILE A 129 -24.42 2.03 -0.56
C ILE A 129 -25.79 1.82 -1.23
N PRO A 130 -25.92 2.12 -2.54
CA PRO A 130 -27.21 2.02 -3.22
C PRO A 130 -27.85 0.62 -3.14
N GLY A 131 -29.11 0.59 -2.71
CA GLY A 131 -29.90 -0.63 -2.52
C GLY A 131 -29.55 -1.44 -1.28
N GLU A 132 -28.69 -0.94 -0.38
CA GLU A 132 -28.32 -1.60 0.87
C GLU A 132 -28.73 -0.79 2.12
N ASN A 133 -28.41 0.51 2.16
CA ASN A 133 -28.70 1.38 3.31
C ASN A 133 -29.13 2.81 2.90
N ASP A 134 -29.49 3.02 1.62
CA ASP A 134 -29.80 4.33 1.03
C ASP A 134 -31.29 4.71 1.13
N SER A 135 -32.09 3.97 1.88
CA SER A 135 -33.52 4.28 2.03
C SER A 135 -33.73 5.53 2.92
N PRO A 136 -34.64 6.45 2.53
CA PRO A 136 -34.97 7.62 3.36
C PRO A 136 -35.47 7.24 4.75
N ASP A 137 -36.28 6.18 4.86
CA ASP A 137 -36.82 5.71 6.14
C ASP A 137 -35.74 5.18 7.08
N GLU A 138 -34.71 4.50 6.55
CA GLU A 138 -33.58 4.06 7.35
C GLU A 138 -32.73 5.24 7.83
N THR A 139 -32.44 6.18 6.94
CA THR A 139 -31.74 7.42 7.27
C THR A 139 -32.47 8.17 8.38
N LYS A 140 -33.80 8.29 8.27
CA LYS A 140 -34.65 8.91 9.28
C LYS A 140 -34.49 8.25 10.64
N ARG A 141 -34.63 6.93 10.74
CA ARG A 141 -34.49 6.19 12.01
C ARG A 141 -33.10 6.38 12.62
N MET A 142 -32.06 6.41 11.79
CA MET A 142 -30.70 6.68 12.24
C MET A 142 -30.58 8.09 12.83
N CYS A 143 -31.14 9.10 12.14
CA CYS A 143 -31.08 10.49 12.58
C CYS A 143 -31.88 10.73 13.86
N ASP A 144 -33.09 10.15 13.97
CA ASP A 144 -33.89 10.14 15.20
C ASP A 144 -33.06 9.60 16.36
N TRP A 145 -32.42 8.44 16.17
CA TRP A 145 -31.62 7.83 17.23
C TRP A 145 -30.39 8.66 17.61
N VAL A 146 -29.65 9.19 16.62
CA VAL A 146 -28.48 10.05 16.88
C VAL A 146 -28.89 11.30 17.64
N HIS A 147 -29.95 11.99 17.20
CA HIS A 147 -30.45 13.18 17.85
C HIS A 147 -30.89 12.89 19.30
N ASP A 148 -31.74 11.89 19.49
CA ASP A 148 -32.34 11.61 20.80
C ASP A 148 -31.35 11.01 21.80
N THR A 149 -30.36 10.25 21.32
CA THR A 149 -29.44 9.51 22.18
C THR A 149 -28.11 10.24 22.39
N LEU A 150 -27.58 10.88 21.34
CA LEU A 150 -26.23 11.48 21.34
C LEU A 150 -26.28 13.02 21.34
N GLY A 151 -27.39 13.58 20.90
CA GLY A 151 -27.64 15.02 20.83
C GLY A 151 -27.32 15.62 19.46
N ALA A 152 -27.92 16.79 19.21
CA ALA A 152 -27.85 17.53 17.95
C ALA A 152 -26.45 18.00 17.52
N ASP A 153 -25.46 17.97 18.43
CA ASP A 153 -24.10 18.48 18.19
C ASP A 153 -23.11 17.44 17.70
N VAL A 154 -23.47 16.14 17.68
CA VAL A 154 -22.57 15.10 17.19
C VAL A 154 -22.53 15.16 15.66
N PRO A 155 -21.35 15.40 15.04
CA PRO A 155 -21.24 15.47 13.60
C PRO A 155 -21.60 14.16 12.91
N LEU A 156 -22.34 14.28 11.80
CA LEU A 156 -22.73 13.15 10.96
C LEU A 156 -22.28 13.36 9.51
N HIS A 157 -21.57 12.39 8.96
CA HIS A 157 -21.05 12.42 7.60
C HIS A 157 -21.74 11.36 6.75
N PHE A 158 -22.34 11.77 5.63
CA PHE A 158 -22.81 10.86 4.60
C PHE A 158 -21.79 10.82 3.46
N THR A 159 -21.22 9.66 3.19
CA THR A 159 -20.16 9.53 2.18
C THR A 159 -20.59 8.67 1.00
N ALA A 160 -20.15 9.04 -0.21
CA ALA A 160 -20.43 8.26 -1.42
C ALA A 160 -19.65 6.94 -1.44
N PHE A 161 -20.35 5.86 -1.75
CA PHE A 161 -19.79 4.59 -2.16
C PHE A 161 -19.34 4.60 -3.63
N HIS A 162 -18.22 3.91 -3.86
CA HIS A 162 -17.66 3.56 -5.15
C HIS A 162 -17.64 2.01 -5.26
N PRO A 163 -18.09 1.40 -6.37
CA PRO A 163 -18.06 -0.05 -6.56
C PRO A 163 -16.63 -0.60 -6.47
N ASP A 164 -16.36 -1.36 -5.42
CA ASP A 164 -15.06 -1.95 -5.14
C ASP A 164 -15.21 -3.37 -4.58
N PHE A 165 -14.13 -4.14 -4.71
CA PHE A 165 -14.04 -5.52 -4.19
C PHE A 165 -15.18 -6.45 -4.65
N LYS A 166 -16.01 -6.92 -3.72
CA LYS A 166 -17.11 -7.86 -3.96
C LYS A 166 -18.44 -7.17 -4.27
N LEU A 167 -18.50 -5.84 -4.20
CA LEU A 167 -19.70 -5.04 -4.43
C LEU A 167 -19.65 -4.32 -5.79
N GLN A 168 -19.09 -5.00 -6.80
CA GLN A 168 -18.97 -4.50 -8.19
C GLN A 168 -20.32 -4.45 -8.92
N ASP A 169 -21.33 -5.16 -8.41
CA ASP A 169 -22.70 -5.20 -8.92
C ASP A 169 -23.53 -3.97 -8.52
N LYS A 170 -23.02 -3.15 -7.60
CA LYS A 170 -23.67 -1.94 -7.10
C LYS A 170 -23.28 -0.72 -7.92
N ARG A 171 -24.14 0.29 -7.94
CA ARG A 171 -23.82 1.58 -8.56
C ARG A 171 -23.10 2.48 -7.57
N HIS A 172 -22.40 3.49 -8.09
CA HIS A 172 -21.92 4.59 -7.26
C HIS A 172 -23.10 5.29 -6.58
N THR A 173 -22.87 5.81 -5.38
CA THR A 173 -23.86 6.68 -4.72
C THR A 173 -24.07 7.94 -5.54
N SER A 174 -25.32 8.25 -5.82
CA SER A 174 -25.63 9.50 -6.51
C SER A 174 -25.45 10.69 -5.58
N HIS A 175 -25.09 11.83 -6.14
CA HIS A 175 -24.99 13.07 -5.38
C HIS A 175 -26.35 13.46 -4.76
N GLU A 176 -27.45 13.22 -5.48
CA GLU A 176 -28.83 13.45 -5.01
C GLU A 176 -29.16 12.64 -3.76
N THR A 177 -28.75 11.36 -3.70
CA THR A 177 -28.92 10.51 -2.52
C THR A 177 -28.25 11.11 -1.29
N LEU A 178 -27.02 11.62 -1.43
CA LEU A 178 -26.29 12.27 -0.32
C LEU A 178 -26.96 13.56 0.13
N ILE A 179 -27.42 14.40 -0.81
CA ILE A 179 -28.15 15.63 -0.50
C ILE A 179 -29.43 15.31 0.26
N GLY A 180 -30.18 14.30 -0.20
CA GLY A 180 -31.40 13.84 0.46
C GLY A 180 -31.14 13.36 1.90
N ALA A 181 -30.12 12.52 2.10
CA ALA A 181 -29.75 12.04 3.42
C ALA A 181 -29.34 13.18 4.37
N ARG A 182 -28.56 14.15 3.85
CA ARG A 182 -28.18 15.35 4.60
C ARG A 182 -29.40 16.19 4.98
N GLN A 183 -30.34 16.39 4.07
CA GLN A 183 -31.55 17.17 4.35
C GLN A 183 -32.39 16.50 5.44
N ILE A 184 -32.56 15.17 5.38
CA ILE A 184 -33.25 14.41 6.42
C ILE A 184 -32.60 14.62 7.79
N ALA A 185 -31.27 14.53 7.88
CA ALA A 185 -30.56 14.73 9.15
C ALA A 185 -30.75 16.15 9.72
N LEU A 186 -30.71 17.18 8.87
CA LEU A 186 -30.97 18.58 9.27
C LEU A 186 -32.43 18.76 9.74
N ASP A 187 -33.40 18.21 9.01
CA ASP A 187 -34.82 18.28 9.36
C ASP A 187 -35.11 17.59 10.70
N HIS A 188 -34.29 16.60 11.06
CA HIS A 188 -34.30 15.89 12.34
C HIS A 188 -33.47 16.59 13.44
N GLY A 189 -32.98 17.80 13.18
CA GLY A 189 -32.36 18.67 14.19
C GLY A 189 -30.87 18.40 14.43
N ILE A 190 -30.22 17.54 13.65
CA ILE A 190 -28.75 17.39 13.70
C ILE A 190 -28.14 18.64 13.07
N ARG A 191 -27.26 19.33 13.81
CA ARG A 191 -26.76 20.66 13.41
C ARG A 191 -25.57 20.61 12.45
N TYR A 192 -24.76 19.56 12.54
CA TYR A 192 -23.50 19.44 11.82
C TYR A 192 -23.52 18.20 10.94
N VAL A 193 -23.97 18.39 9.69
CA VAL A 193 -24.14 17.29 8.73
C VAL A 193 -23.35 17.59 7.45
N TYR A 194 -22.52 16.64 7.06
CA TYR A 194 -21.58 16.78 5.95
C TYR A 194 -21.78 15.72 4.88
N VAL A 195 -21.38 16.04 3.65
CA VAL A 195 -21.26 15.06 2.56
C VAL A 195 -19.79 14.85 2.19
N GLY A 196 -19.40 13.59 1.97
CA GLY A 196 -18.01 13.23 1.65
C GLY A 196 -17.87 12.30 0.45
N ASN A 197 -16.63 12.07 0.02
CA ASN A 197 -16.27 11.34 -1.21
C ASN A 197 -16.87 11.94 -2.51
N VAL A 198 -17.24 13.21 -2.46
CA VAL A 198 -17.74 13.99 -3.60
C VAL A 198 -17.09 15.38 -3.59
N LEU A 199 -17.20 16.11 -4.70
CA LEU A 199 -16.80 17.52 -4.77
C LEU A 199 -18.04 18.38 -4.50
N ASP A 200 -18.22 18.80 -3.24
CA ASP A 200 -19.34 19.64 -2.80
C ASP A 200 -18.90 20.51 -1.62
N GLY A 201 -18.23 21.61 -1.92
CA GLY A 201 -17.70 22.51 -0.89
C GLY A 201 -18.79 23.14 -0.02
N GLU A 202 -19.99 23.33 -0.57
CA GLU A 202 -21.14 23.86 0.19
C GLU A 202 -21.51 22.89 1.32
N ARG A 203 -21.63 21.60 1.04
CA ARG A 203 -22.04 20.60 2.05
C ARG A 203 -20.87 19.95 2.79
N GLN A 204 -19.62 20.32 2.48
CA GLN A 204 -18.41 19.96 3.24
C GLN A 204 -18.02 21.01 4.28
N SER A 205 -18.53 22.23 4.11
CA SER A 205 -18.22 23.36 4.98
C SER A 205 -19.03 23.34 6.27
N THR A 206 -18.46 23.92 7.33
CA THR A 206 -19.14 24.11 8.62
C THR A 206 -19.76 25.49 8.68
N TYR A 207 -21.04 25.54 9.05
CA TYR A 207 -21.80 26.77 9.20
C TYR A 207 -22.12 27.02 10.67
N CYS A 208 -22.14 28.29 11.05
CA CYS A 208 -22.53 28.70 12.39
C CYS A 208 -24.03 28.47 12.59
N THR A 209 -24.42 27.78 13.66
CA THR A 209 -25.82 27.53 13.99
C THR A 209 -26.54 28.75 14.55
N GLY A 210 -25.79 29.80 14.95
CA GLY A 210 -26.35 31.06 15.45
C GLY A 210 -26.54 32.14 14.39
N CYS A 211 -25.67 32.20 13.38
CA CYS A 211 -25.72 33.26 12.34
C CYS A 211 -25.67 32.76 10.90
N GLU A 212 -25.63 31.44 10.70
CA GLU A 212 -25.67 30.74 9.40
C GLU A 212 -24.51 31.04 8.45
N ARG A 213 -23.53 31.84 8.88
CA ARG A 213 -22.32 32.10 8.09
C ARG A 213 -21.40 30.88 8.07
N VAL A 214 -20.64 30.74 6.99
CA VAL A 214 -19.55 29.75 6.92
C VAL A 214 -18.50 30.09 7.98
N VAL A 215 -18.15 29.07 8.77
CA VAL A 215 -17.16 29.15 9.84
C VAL A 215 -15.86 28.45 9.44
N ILE A 216 -15.99 27.29 8.79
CA ILE A 216 -14.86 26.59 8.18
C ILE A 216 -15.28 26.20 6.78
N GLU A 217 -14.73 26.88 5.79
CA GLU A 217 -14.91 26.53 4.39
C GLU A 217 -13.99 25.37 4.04
N ARG A 218 -14.56 24.33 3.42
CA ARG A 218 -13.81 23.16 2.94
C ARG A 218 -14.19 22.89 1.51
N ASP A 219 -13.18 22.74 0.66
CA ASP A 219 -13.31 22.13 -0.65
C ASP A 219 -12.34 20.94 -0.71
N HIS A 220 -12.89 19.74 -0.52
CA HIS A 220 -12.12 18.51 -0.42
C HIS A 220 -11.08 18.57 0.72
N TYR A 221 -9.78 18.46 0.41
CA TYR A 221 -8.69 18.56 1.41
C TYR A 221 -8.13 19.99 1.57
N GLU A 222 -8.81 21.00 1.02
CA GLU A 222 -8.40 22.40 1.13
C GLU A 222 -9.32 23.16 2.08
N ILE A 223 -8.71 23.91 3.00
CA ILE A 223 -9.42 24.78 3.94
C ILE A 223 -9.35 26.20 3.38
N GLY A 224 -10.50 26.80 3.12
CA GLY A 224 -10.65 28.17 2.64
C GLY A 224 -10.79 29.14 3.80
N ALA A 225 -11.90 29.89 3.81
CA ALA A 225 -12.27 30.78 4.90
C ALA A 225 -12.28 30.05 6.27
N TYR A 226 -11.65 30.67 7.27
CA TYR A 226 -11.54 30.16 8.63
C TYR A 226 -11.92 31.26 9.64
N HIS A 227 -13.15 31.18 10.13
CA HIS A 227 -13.83 32.19 10.94
C HIS A 227 -14.09 31.69 12.37
N LEU A 228 -13.07 31.04 12.96
CA LEU A 228 -13.08 30.57 14.34
C LEU A 228 -12.16 31.41 15.23
N ARG A 229 -12.59 31.61 16.47
CA ARG A 229 -11.76 32.13 17.55
C ARG A 229 -12.10 31.37 18.82
N ASP A 230 -11.11 30.69 19.40
CA ASP A 230 -11.22 29.93 20.64
C ASP A 230 -12.41 28.94 20.63
N GLY A 231 -12.60 28.25 19.50
CA GLY A 231 -13.68 27.27 19.31
C GLY A 231 -15.09 27.86 19.09
N ALA A 232 -15.20 29.18 18.90
CA ALA A 232 -16.47 29.86 18.61
C ALA A 232 -16.43 30.61 17.27
N CYS A 233 -17.60 30.84 16.67
CA CYS A 233 -17.74 31.67 15.49
C CYS A 233 -17.22 33.09 15.76
N ASP A 234 -16.28 33.58 14.95
CA ASP A 234 -15.66 34.90 15.12
C ASP A 234 -16.64 36.08 14.88
N HIS A 235 -17.80 35.80 14.28
CA HIS A 235 -18.83 36.79 13.95
C HIS A 235 -19.85 37.00 15.06
N CYS A 236 -20.38 35.92 15.65
CA CYS A 236 -21.48 35.99 16.63
C CYS A 236 -21.16 35.31 17.97
N GLY A 237 -20.00 34.69 18.12
CA GLY A 237 -19.56 34.06 19.36
C GLY A 237 -20.27 32.74 19.69
N THR A 238 -21.09 32.19 18.78
CA THR A 238 -21.71 30.88 18.98
C THR A 238 -20.62 29.80 19.06
N PRO A 239 -20.55 29.02 20.16
CA PRO A 239 -19.62 27.90 20.26
C PRO A 239 -19.88 26.89 19.15
N ILE A 240 -18.80 26.42 18.51
CA ILE A 240 -18.87 25.37 17.49
C ILE A 240 -18.34 24.09 18.14
N PRO A 241 -19.12 23.01 18.19
CA PRO A 241 -18.65 21.71 18.66
C PRO A 241 -17.48 21.24 17.81
N GLY A 242 -16.38 20.92 18.47
CA GLY A 242 -15.19 20.35 17.85
C GLY A 242 -13.91 20.69 18.58
N VAL A 243 -12.81 20.13 18.09
CA VAL A 243 -11.46 20.40 18.58
C VAL A 243 -10.73 21.20 17.50
N PHE A 244 -10.52 22.48 17.77
CA PHE A 244 -10.00 23.44 16.79
C PHE A 244 -8.74 24.12 17.31
N GLU A 245 -7.79 24.37 16.40
CA GLU A 245 -6.75 25.37 16.61
C GLU A 245 -7.28 26.77 16.25
N ASN A 246 -6.62 27.82 16.71
CA ASN A 246 -7.03 29.20 16.40
C ASN A 246 -6.68 29.66 14.98
N GLU A 247 -5.76 28.96 14.32
CA GLU A 247 -5.31 29.26 12.96
C GLU A 247 -5.49 28.03 12.06
N CYS A 248 -5.78 28.27 10.77
CA CYS A 248 -5.87 27.19 9.80
C CYS A 248 -4.49 26.73 9.34
N GLY A 249 -4.30 25.42 9.18
CA GLY A 249 -3.08 24.88 8.59
C GLY A 249 -2.98 25.17 7.09
N HIS A 250 -1.75 25.32 6.58
CA HIS A 250 -1.48 25.62 5.16
C HIS A 250 -1.01 24.40 4.35
N TRP A 251 -1.23 23.19 4.85
CA TRP A 251 -0.77 21.95 4.20
C TRP A 251 -1.51 21.67 2.89
N GLY A 252 -2.81 21.99 2.85
CA GLY A 252 -3.69 21.76 1.71
C GLY A 252 -3.81 20.28 1.35
N ARG A 253 -3.99 19.99 0.05
CA ARG A 253 -4.27 18.64 -0.47
C ARG A 253 -3.05 17.72 -0.58
N LYS A 254 -1.91 18.10 0.01
CA LYS A 254 -0.64 17.37 -0.13
C LYS A 254 -0.68 16.05 0.64
N ARG A 255 -0.04 15.03 0.09
CA ARG A 255 0.21 13.75 0.77
C ARG A 255 1.67 13.41 0.59
N VAL A 256 2.36 13.19 1.70
CA VAL A 256 3.79 12.85 1.69
C VAL A 256 3.95 11.51 2.39
N PRO A 257 4.41 10.47 1.67
CA PRO A 257 4.80 9.21 2.30
C PRO A 257 5.98 9.46 3.25
N LEU A 258 5.87 8.99 4.49
CA LEU A 258 6.95 9.07 5.47
C LEU A 258 7.64 7.70 5.59
N SER A 259 8.97 7.72 5.70
CA SER A 259 9.76 6.52 6.03
C SER A 259 10.01 6.52 7.54
N ILE A 260 9.44 5.53 8.21
CA ILE A 260 9.59 5.29 9.65
C ILE A 260 10.82 4.40 9.81
N ARG A 261 11.88 4.97 10.37
CA ARG A 261 13.14 4.25 10.63
C ARG A 261 13.24 3.90 12.10
N GLU A 262 13.52 2.64 12.40
CA GLU A 262 13.99 2.26 13.72
C GLU A 262 15.42 2.78 13.94
N THR A 263 15.65 3.48 15.03
CA THR A 263 17.01 3.76 15.50
C THR A 263 17.48 2.56 16.29
N ALA A 264 18.57 1.92 15.87
CA ALA A 264 19.28 0.97 16.71
C ALA A 264 19.62 1.64 18.05
N PRO A 265 19.56 0.92 19.19
CA PRO A 265 19.95 1.47 20.48
C PRO A 265 21.38 2.03 20.40
N SER A 266 21.52 3.27 20.84
CA SER A 266 22.76 4.03 20.83
C SER A 266 23.82 3.37 21.71
N GLY A 267 24.70 2.60 21.08
CA GLY A 267 25.76 1.93 21.82
C GLY A 267 26.70 1.11 20.96
N LEU A 268 27.24 1.67 19.87
CA LEU A 268 28.48 1.19 19.25
C LEU A 268 29.11 2.33 18.43
N SER A 269 30.02 3.05 19.07
CA SER A 269 30.94 3.98 18.39
C SER A 269 32.03 3.16 17.71
N LEU A 270 32.12 3.22 16.40
CA LEU A 270 33.32 2.80 15.67
C LEU A 270 34.20 4.03 15.47
N SER A 271 35.28 4.09 16.25
CA SER A 271 36.35 5.07 16.12
C SER A 271 36.99 4.99 14.73
N GLY A 272 37.29 6.16 14.17
CA GLY A 272 37.89 6.32 12.85
C GLY A 272 39.20 5.56 12.67
N ALA A 273 39.32 4.90 11.52
CA ALA A 273 40.58 4.54 10.92
C ALA A 273 40.68 5.25 9.56
N ALA A 274 41.77 5.99 9.37
CA ALA A 274 42.08 6.69 8.14
C ALA A 274 42.21 5.71 6.96
N ALA A 275 41.75 6.14 5.79
CA ALA A 275 41.87 5.39 4.54
C ALA A 275 43.35 5.10 4.19
N PRO A 276 43.72 3.87 3.82
CA PRO A 276 45.04 3.61 3.26
C PRO A 276 45.11 4.12 1.82
N ALA A 277 46.31 4.57 1.44
CA ALA A 277 46.62 5.04 0.10
C ALA A 277 46.50 3.91 -0.94
N ARG A 278 46.07 4.32 -2.13
CA ARG A 278 45.84 3.52 -3.33
C ARG A 278 47.12 2.79 -3.77
N PRO A 279 47.13 1.46 -3.96
CA PRO A 279 48.19 0.80 -4.70
C PRO A 279 47.98 1.00 -6.21
N GLU A 280 49.09 1.10 -6.92
CA GLU A 280 49.18 1.20 -8.36
C GLU A 280 48.63 -0.04 -9.08
N SER A 281 48.25 0.20 -10.33
CA SER A 281 47.52 -0.65 -11.26
C SER A 281 48.12 -2.04 -11.47
N PRO A 282 47.33 -3.12 -11.32
CA PRO A 282 47.63 -4.39 -11.98
C PRO A 282 47.09 -4.36 -13.41
N THR A 283 47.95 -4.79 -14.33
CA THR A 283 47.69 -5.16 -15.73
C THR A 283 46.30 -5.77 -15.97
N GLU A 284 45.55 -5.19 -16.92
CA GLU A 284 44.21 -5.62 -17.34
C GLU A 284 44.16 -7.13 -17.66
N PRO A 285 43.42 -7.92 -16.88
CA PRO A 285 42.90 -9.20 -17.35
C PRO A 285 41.90 -8.94 -18.49
N PRO A 286 41.67 -9.89 -19.41
CA PRO A 286 40.71 -9.70 -20.49
C PRO A 286 39.34 -9.32 -19.93
N ALA A 287 38.69 -8.34 -20.56
CA ALA A 287 37.36 -7.88 -20.19
C ALA A 287 36.37 -9.05 -20.29
N MET A 288 36.09 -9.68 -19.15
CA MET A 288 35.06 -10.70 -19.09
C MET A 288 33.69 -10.06 -19.31
N THR A 289 32.95 -10.65 -20.23
CA THR A 289 31.59 -10.26 -20.60
C THR A 289 30.60 -11.33 -20.13
N PHE A 290 29.30 -11.06 -20.25
CA PHE A 290 28.24 -12.03 -19.97
C PHE A 290 28.15 -13.09 -21.08
N ASP A 291 29.18 -13.91 -21.21
CA ASP A 291 29.31 -14.98 -22.22
C ASP A 291 28.82 -16.36 -21.74
N GLU A 292 28.87 -17.37 -22.63
CA GLU A 292 28.43 -18.74 -22.33
C GLU A 292 29.19 -19.40 -21.16
N THR A 293 30.35 -18.88 -20.77
CA THR A 293 31.14 -19.41 -19.65
C THR A 293 30.79 -18.77 -18.31
N THR A 294 30.39 -17.50 -18.32
CA THR A 294 30.09 -16.70 -17.13
C THR A 294 28.61 -16.71 -16.76
N GLN A 295 27.72 -16.76 -17.75
CA GLN A 295 26.27 -16.78 -17.53
C GLN A 295 25.82 -17.91 -16.59
N PRO A 296 26.29 -19.19 -16.74
CA PRO A 296 25.91 -20.25 -15.82
C PRO A 296 26.34 -19.98 -14.37
N LEU A 297 27.55 -19.45 -14.17
CA LEU A 297 28.08 -19.11 -12.84
C LEU A 297 27.26 -18.00 -12.18
N LEU A 298 26.85 -17.00 -12.95
CA LEU A 298 25.99 -15.91 -12.47
C LEU A 298 24.60 -16.42 -12.11
N LEU A 299 24.01 -17.29 -12.93
CA LEU A 299 22.71 -17.92 -12.65
C LEU A 299 22.76 -18.77 -11.38
N ASP A 300 23.77 -19.62 -11.24
CA ASP A 300 23.91 -20.50 -10.08
C ASP A 300 24.14 -19.72 -8.79
N HIS A 301 24.96 -18.66 -8.85
CA HIS A 301 25.14 -17.80 -7.69
C HIS A 301 23.91 -16.97 -7.37
N ALA A 302 23.21 -16.43 -8.37
CA ALA A 302 21.94 -15.74 -8.14
C ALA A 302 20.91 -16.66 -7.48
N ARG A 303 20.84 -17.93 -7.89
CA ARG A 303 20.01 -18.94 -7.22
C ARG A 303 20.45 -19.19 -5.79
N HIS A 304 21.75 -19.33 -5.56
CA HIS A 304 22.27 -19.55 -4.22
C HIS A 304 21.92 -18.36 -3.30
N LEU A 305 22.06 -17.13 -3.78
CA LEU A 305 21.68 -15.93 -3.04
C LEU A 305 20.17 -15.87 -2.76
N VAL A 306 19.33 -16.24 -3.74
CA VAL A 306 17.87 -16.32 -3.56
C VAL A 306 17.52 -17.41 -2.54
N ASP A 307 18.08 -18.61 -2.65
CA ASP A 307 17.86 -19.73 -1.71
C ASP A 307 18.29 -19.34 -0.28
N CYS A 308 19.46 -18.73 -0.12
CA CYS A 308 19.94 -18.23 1.17
C CYS A 308 18.98 -17.18 1.76
N ALA A 309 18.52 -16.23 0.93
CA ALA A 309 17.58 -15.20 1.35
C ALA A 309 16.22 -15.78 1.77
N VAL A 310 15.71 -16.76 1.03
CA VAL A 310 14.45 -17.45 1.34
C VAL A 310 14.54 -18.28 2.62
N ARG A 311 15.68 -18.93 2.85
CA ARG A 311 15.92 -19.78 4.03
C ARG A 311 16.41 -19.02 5.27
N GLY A 312 16.72 -17.72 5.13
CA GLY A 312 17.28 -16.91 6.21
C GLY A 312 18.67 -17.36 6.67
N VAL A 313 19.46 -17.96 5.78
CA VAL A 313 20.82 -18.45 6.09
C VAL A 313 21.88 -17.51 5.50
N PRO A 314 23.05 -17.39 6.14
CA PRO A 314 24.13 -16.55 5.61
C PRO A 314 24.67 -17.13 4.29
N VAL A 315 25.06 -16.24 3.38
CA VAL A 315 25.70 -16.60 2.10
C VAL A 315 27.08 -17.20 2.40
N GLY A 316 27.30 -18.45 1.96
CA GLY A 316 28.51 -19.20 2.28
C GLY A 316 29.63 -19.06 1.25
N GLU A 317 29.30 -19.06 -0.04
CA GLU A 317 30.29 -19.02 -1.13
C GLU A 317 30.16 -17.72 -1.94
N ALA A 318 31.30 -17.07 -2.17
CA ALA A 318 31.39 -15.89 -3.02
C ALA A 318 31.59 -16.28 -4.49
N LEU A 319 31.10 -15.42 -5.40
CA LEU A 319 31.39 -15.56 -6.83
C LEU A 319 32.91 -15.45 -7.08
N PRO A 320 33.53 -16.27 -7.95
CA PRO A 320 34.96 -16.17 -8.24
C PRO A 320 35.37 -14.79 -8.75
N ASP A 321 36.52 -14.29 -8.29
CA ASP A 321 36.96 -12.90 -8.48
C ASP A 321 37.03 -12.37 -9.92
N PRO A 322 37.31 -13.15 -11.00
CA PRO A 322 37.23 -12.56 -12.32
C PRO A 322 35.77 -12.41 -12.80
N VAL A 323 34.83 -13.23 -12.33
CA VAL A 323 33.38 -13.12 -12.64
C VAL A 323 32.72 -12.07 -11.75
N ALA A 324 33.09 -12.01 -10.47
CA ALA A 324 32.50 -11.10 -9.49
C ALA A 324 32.69 -9.62 -9.86
N ALA A 325 33.82 -9.33 -10.52
CA ALA A 325 34.25 -8.00 -10.89
C ALA A 325 33.73 -7.53 -12.26
N ILE A 326 32.94 -8.33 -13.00
CA ILE A 326 32.39 -7.92 -14.30
C ILE A 326 31.62 -6.60 -14.11
N PRO A 327 32.01 -5.51 -14.81
CA PRO A 327 31.37 -4.22 -14.65
C PRO A 327 29.99 -4.22 -15.31
N CYS A 328 28.98 -3.75 -14.59
CA CYS A 328 27.61 -3.72 -15.05
C CYS A 328 26.90 -2.44 -14.57
N HIS A 329 26.25 -1.73 -15.49
CA HIS A 329 25.50 -0.51 -15.15
C HIS A 329 24.17 -0.81 -14.47
N GLY A 330 23.59 -1.98 -14.69
CA GLY A 330 22.38 -2.40 -14.00
C GLY A 330 22.03 -3.84 -14.29
N LEU A 331 21.36 -4.49 -13.35
CA LEU A 331 20.99 -5.89 -13.48
C LEU A 331 19.65 -6.13 -12.79
N PHE A 332 18.79 -6.89 -13.46
CA PHE A 332 17.55 -7.42 -12.92
C PHE A 332 17.62 -8.93 -12.76
N ILE A 333 17.07 -9.43 -11.67
CA ILE A 333 16.77 -10.85 -11.47
C ILE A 333 15.26 -11.01 -11.59
N THR A 334 14.85 -11.90 -12.48
CA THR A 334 13.46 -12.29 -12.72
C THR A 334 13.27 -13.74 -12.33
N LEU A 335 12.27 -14.02 -11.49
CA LEU A 335 11.83 -15.37 -11.14
C LEU A 335 10.53 -15.65 -11.89
N LYS A 336 10.43 -16.81 -12.53
CA LYS A 336 9.24 -17.28 -13.25
C LYS A 336 8.82 -18.66 -12.74
N ARG A 337 7.51 -18.90 -12.64
CA ARG A 337 6.93 -20.24 -12.46
C ARG A 337 6.30 -20.64 -13.79
N GLY A 338 6.93 -21.59 -14.49
CA GLY A 338 6.60 -21.85 -15.89
C GLY A 338 6.77 -20.57 -16.73
N HIS A 339 5.70 -20.14 -17.38
CA HIS A 339 5.66 -18.89 -18.17
C HIS A 339 5.23 -17.66 -17.36
N LEU A 340 4.79 -17.83 -16.10
CA LEU A 340 4.24 -16.75 -15.29
C LEU A 340 5.32 -16.06 -14.46
N LEU A 341 5.25 -14.73 -14.37
CA LEU A 341 6.12 -13.93 -13.53
C LEU A 341 5.86 -14.20 -12.04
N ARG A 342 6.92 -14.43 -11.26
CA ARG A 342 6.86 -14.63 -9.80
C ARG A 342 7.65 -13.58 -9.00
N GLY A 343 8.53 -12.83 -9.66
CA GLY A 343 9.23 -11.67 -9.12
C GLY A 343 10.20 -11.09 -10.15
N CYS A 344 10.45 -9.78 -10.13
CA CYS A 344 11.48 -9.11 -10.94
C CYS A 344 11.97 -7.87 -10.21
N ILE A 345 13.21 -7.90 -9.72
CA ILE A 345 13.86 -6.77 -9.03
C ILE A 345 15.27 -6.58 -9.55
N GLY A 346 15.69 -5.32 -9.66
CA GLY A 346 17.02 -4.96 -10.11
C GLY A 346 17.42 -3.57 -9.65
N ASN A 347 18.72 -3.30 -9.75
CA ASN A 347 19.32 -2.01 -9.44
C ASN A 347 20.17 -1.56 -10.62
N TYR A 348 20.24 -0.24 -10.84
CA TYR A 348 21.03 0.33 -11.92
C TYR A 348 21.55 1.73 -11.59
N ARG A 349 22.63 2.09 -12.27
CA ARG A 349 23.29 3.40 -12.31
C ARG A 349 23.70 3.71 -13.75
N ILE A 350 23.20 4.81 -14.28
CA ILE A 350 23.47 5.22 -15.66
C ILE A 350 24.94 5.65 -15.81
N ASP A 351 25.46 6.41 -14.85
CA ASP A 351 26.76 7.07 -14.98
C ASP A 351 27.96 6.25 -14.46
N GLU A 352 27.71 5.14 -13.77
CA GLU A 352 28.76 4.37 -13.08
C GLU A 352 28.45 2.88 -13.06
N ALA A 353 29.35 2.06 -13.60
CA ALA A 353 29.26 0.62 -13.52
C ALA A 353 29.62 0.13 -12.11
N SER A 354 28.89 -0.89 -11.63
CA SER A 354 29.20 -1.60 -10.39
C SER A 354 29.61 -3.04 -10.68
N PRO A 355 30.38 -3.70 -9.80
CA PRO A 355 30.65 -5.13 -9.92
C PRO A 355 29.35 -5.93 -9.93
N VAL A 356 29.22 -6.90 -10.83
CA VAL A 356 28.01 -7.72 -10.97
C VAL A 356 27.64 -8.44 -9.66
N ALA A 357 28.64 -8.88 -8.88
CA ALA A 357 28.40 -9.53 -7.59
C ALA A 357 27.66 -8.60 -6.60
N GLN A 358 27.97 -7.30 -6.61
CA GLN A 358 27.28 -6.32 -5.79
C GLN A 358 25.81 -6.15 -6.22
N LEU A 359 25.56 -6.09 -7.54
CA LEU A 359 24.19 -5.99 -8.06
C LEU A 359 23.37 -7.24 -7.74
N LEU A 360 23.95 -8.44 -7.88
CA LEU A 360 23.33 -9.69 -7.51
C LEU A 360 23.02 -9.77 -6.01
N ALA A 361 23.97 -9.41 -5.15
CA ALA A 361 23.79 -9.41 -3.70
C ALA A 361 22.69 -8.44 -3.22
N GLN A 362 22.40 -7.39 -3.99
CA GLN A 362 21.30 -6.48 -3.71
C GLN A 362 19.97 -6.97 -4.30
N ALA A 363 19.98 -7.48 -5.54
CA ALA A 363 18.78 -7.87 -6.26
C ALA A 363 18.20 -9.20 -5.77
N ALA A 364 19.03 -10.20 -5.45
CA ALA A 364 18.59 -11.54 -5.08
C ALA A 364 17.72 -11.58 -3.80
N PRO A 365 18.14 -11.01 -2.65
CA PRO A 365 17.27 -10.96 -1.47
C PRO A 365 16.05 -10.06 -1.69
N ALA A 366 16.12 -9.10 -2.61
CA ALA A 366 15.01 -8.22 -2.91
C ALA A 366 13.96 -8.89 -3.81
N VAL A 367 14.34 -9.66 -4.84
CA VAL A 367 13.38 -10.42 -5.65
C VAL A 367 12.73 -11.56 -4.85
N ALA A 368 13.46 -12.11 -3.88
CA ALA A 368 12.94 -13.16 -2.99
C ALA A 368 11.86 -12.67 -2.01
N ALA A 369 11.95 -11.43 -1.52
CA ALA A 369 11.15 -10.97 -0.39
C ALA A 369 10.50 -9.58 -0.54
N ARG A 370 10.88 -8.80 -1.55
CA ARG A 370 10.58 -7.36 -1.65
C ARG A 370 10.04 -6.93 -3.03
N ASP A 371 9.63 -7.87 -3.88
CA ASP A 371 8.80 -7.52 -5.03
C ASP A 371 7.35 -7.29 -4.59
N HIS A 372 6.94 -6.03 -4.50
CA HIS A 372 5.65 -5.61 -3.98
C HIS A 372 4.43 -6.20 -4.72
N ARG A 373 4.62 -6.82 -5.88
CA ARG A 373 3.54 -7.45 -6.66
C ARG A 373 3.25 -8.88 -6.23
N PHE A 374 4.15 -9.52 -5.46
CA PHE A 374 4.05 -10.93 -5.10
C PHE A 374 4.40 -11.18 -3.63
N PRO A 375 3.84 -12.21 -2.97
CA PRO A 375 4.31 -12.65 -1.66
C PRO A 375 5.80 -13.06 -1.69
N PRO A 376 6.53 -13.00 -0.56
CA PRO A 376 7.86 -13.59 -0.46
C PRO A 376 7.87 -15.05 -0.93
N ILE A 377 8.99 -15.45 -1.54
CA ILE A 377 9.22 -16.81 -1.99
C ILE A 377 9.39 -17.70 -0.76
N VAL A 378 8.63 -18.80 -0.66
CA VAL A 378 8.83 -19.81 0.39
C VAL A 378 9.80 -20.92 -0.07
N PRO A 379 10.50 -21.61 0.84
CA PRO A 379 11.49 -22.63 0.47
C PRO A 379 10.96 -23.73 -0.46
N GLU A 380 9.69 -24.08 -0.35
CA GLU A 380 9.01 -25.09 -1.16
C GLU A 380 8.79 -24.65 -2.61
N GLU A 381 8.80 -23.34 -2.89
CA GLU A 381 8.66 -22.80 -4.25
C GLU A 381 9.96 -22.94 -5.05
N LEU A 382 11.11 -22.88 -4.38
CA LEU A 382 12.44 -22.77 -5.02
C LEU A 382 12.73 -23.83 -6.10
N PRO A 383 12.37 -25.13 -5.93
CA PRO A 383 12.59 -26.13 -6.97
C PRO A 383 11.82 -25.88 -8.28
N PHE A 384 10.78 -25.04 -8.24
CA PHE A 384 9.86 -24.79 -9.35
C PHE A 384 10.05 -23.41 -10.01
N LEU A 385 11.08 -22.66 -9.60
CA LEU A 385 11.34 -21.31 -10.09
C LEU A 385 12.49 -21.27 -11.08
N THR A 386 12.16 -20.89 -12.30
CA THR A 386 13.15 -20.50 -13.31
C THR A 386 13.69 -19.13 -12.95
N ILE A 387 15.00 -18.94 -13.08
CA ILE A 387 15.67 -17.65 -12.84
C ILE A 387 16.19 -17.11 -14.18
N GLU A 388 15.98 -15.82 -14.39
CA GLU A 388 16.44 -15.04 -15.54
C GLU A 388 17.20 -13.83 -15.02
N ILE A 389 18.36 -13.55 -15.61
CA ILE A 389 19.18 -12.39 -15.30
C ILE A 389 19.18 -11.49 -16.54
N THR A 390 18.87 -10.21 -16.36
CA THR A 390 18.92 -9.20 -17.43
C THR A 390 19.91 -8.10 -17.05
N PRO A 391 21.17 -8.17 -17.53
CA PRO A 391 22.09 -7.04 -17.48
C PRO A 391 21.60 -5.91 -18.39
N MET A 392 21.90 -4.67 -18.01
CA MET A 392 21.53 -3.46 -18.75
C MET A 392 22.77 -2.74 -19.26
N HIS A 393 22.71 -2.29 -20.51
CA HIS A 393 23.77 -1.53 -21.16
C HIS A 393 23.21 -0.56 -22.20
N SER A 394 24.08 0.12 -22.94
CA SER A 394 23.71 1.03 -24.04
C SER A 394 22.73 2.16 -23.64
N PHE A 395 22.86 2.73 -22.43
CA PHE A 395 21.98 3.81 -21.98
C PHE A 395 22.13 5.06 -22.87
N ARG A 396 21.01 5.59 -23.37
CA ARG A 396 20.96 6.80 -24.18
C ARG A 396 19.75 7.64 -23.81
N GLU A 397 19.95 8.93 -23.53
CA GLU A 397 18.85 9.87 -23.36
C GLU A 397 18.23 10.21 -24.74
N VAL A 398 16.90 10.23 -24.81
CA VAL A 398 16.14 10.54 -26.01
C VAL A 398 15.92 12.04 -26.10
N GLU A 399 16.56 12.68 -27.08
CA GLU A 399 16.44 14.13 -27.30
C GLU A 399 15.06 14.53 -27.86
N ALA A 400 14.43 13.62 -28.63
CA ALA A 400 13.11 13.84 -29.23
C ALA A 400 12.05 14.16 -28.16
N GLN A 401 11.07 14.99 -28.52
CA GLN A 401 10.01 15.48 -27.62
C GLN A 401 8.63 15.16 -28.17
N GLY A 402 7.64 15.03 -27.27
CA GLY A 402 6.27 14.71 -27.66
C GLY A 402 6.19 13.41 -28.46
N GLU A 403 5.32 13.40 -29.46
CA GLU A 403 5.07 12.24 -30.34
C GLU A 403 6.32 11.76 -31.10
N ALA A 404 7.31 12.63 -31.33
CA ALA A 404 8.53 12.25 -32.03
C ALA A 404 9.35 11.17 -31.27
N ARG A 405 9.13 11.02 -29.96
CA ARG A 405 9.77 9.97 -29.13
C ARG A 405 9.41 8.56 -29.58
N VAL A 406 8.25 8.37 -30.21
CA VAL A 406 7.81 7.06 -30.71
C VAL A 406 8.80 6.51 -31.74
N GLY A 407 9.38 7.38 -32.58
CA GLY A 407 10.35 6.99 -33.61
C GLY A 407 11.72 6.57 -33.08
N GLU A 408 12.00 6.79 -31.80
CA GLU A 408 13.28 6.45 -31.15
C GLU A 408 13.25 5.10 -30.41
N ILE A 409 12.09 4.43 -30.40
CA ILE A 409 11.85 3.20 -29.64
C ILE A 409 11.69 2.03 -30.60
N GLU A 410 12.57 1.04 -30.45
CA GLU A 410 12.52 -0.23 -31.15
C GLU A 410 12.00 -1.30 -30.18
N ILE A 411 10.76 -1.76 -30.37
CA ILE A 411 10.11 -2.76 -29.51
C ILE A 411 10.89 -4.08 -29.56
N GLY A 412 11.11 -4.67 -28.38
CA GLY A 412 11.89 -5.90 -28.21
C GLY A 412 13.40 -5.68 -28.11
N ARG A 413 13.89 -4.50 -28.46
CA ARG A 413 15.29 -4.11 -28.28
C ARG A 413 15.46 -3.11 -27.13
N HIS A 414 14.65 -2.06 -27.10
CA HIS A 414 14.78 -0.98 -26.14
C HIS A 414 13.92 -1.21 -24.89
N GLY A 415 14.55 -1.10 -23.73
CA GLY A 415 13.89 -0.78 -22.46
C GLY A 415 13.77 0.74 -22.31
N VAL A 416 12.85 1.20 -21.47
CA VAL A 416 12.56 2.63 -21.27
C VAL A 416 12.59 3.01 -19.80
N ILE A 417 13.16 4.17 -19.51
CA ILE A 417 13.13 4.84 -18.22
C ILE A 417 12.53 6.22 -18.42
N LEU A 418 11.40 6.49 -17.78
CA LEU A 418 10.78 7.81 -17.78
C LEU A 418 10.97 8.46 -16.41
N SER A 419 11.45 9.70 -16.39
CA SER A 419 11.61 10.49 -15.17
C SER A 419 10.93 11.85 -15.30
N LEU A 420 10.12 12.25 -14.32
CA LEU A 420 9.54 13.59 -14.22
C LEU A 420 9.58 14.04 -12.74
N GLY A 421 10.39 15.06 -12.45
CA GLY A 421 10.67 15.44 -11.06
C GLY A 421 11.28 14.28 -10.25
N ASN A 422 10.64 13.92 -9.14
CA ASN A 422 11.05 12.80 -8.29
C ASN A 422 10.41 11.46 -8.67
N GLN A 423 9.51 11.44 -9.67
CA GLN A 423 8.82 10.24 -10.12
C GLN A 423 9.59 9.56 -11.25
N ARG A 424 9.68 8.24 -11.21
CA ARG A 424 10.45 7.45 -12.18
C ARG A 424 9.83 6.08 -12.41
N GLY A 425 9.68 5.70 -13.68
CA GLY A 425 9.23 4.38 -14.12
C GLY A 425 10.27 3.73 -15.01
N LEU A 426 10.38 2.39 -14.96
CA LEU A 426 11.26 1.60 -15.82
C LEU A 426 10.54 0.35 -16.32
N LEU A 427 10.63 0.09 -17.63
CA LEU A 427 10.21 -1.19 -18.22
C LEU A 427 11.37 -1.80 -19.01
N LEU A 428 11.56 -3.12 -18.86
CA LEU A 428 12.58 -3.89 -19.57
C LEU A 428 12.16 -4.16 -21.02
N PRO A 429 13.12 -4.42 -21.95
CA PRO A 429 12.83 -4.63 -23.37
C PRO A 429 11.77 -5.69 -23.67
N GLN A 430 11.80 -6.81 -22.94
CA GLN A 430 10.90 -7.95 -23.18
C GLN A 430 9.44 -7.67 -22.85
N VAL A 431 9.15 -6.69 -21.99
CA VAL A 431 7.78 -6.45 -21.49
C VAL A 431 6.83 -6.09 -22.63
N ALA A 432 7.27 -5.25 -23.57
CA ALA A 432 6.44 -4.86 -24.70
C ALA A 432 6.16 -6.04 -25.64
N VAL A 433 7.14 -6.92 -25.85
CA VAL A 433 7.00 -8.12 -26.68
C VAL A 433 6.05 -9.13 -26.05
N GLU A 434 6.20 -9.39 -24.74
CA GLU A 434 5.37 -10.35 -24.00
C GLU A 434 3.89 -9.93 -23.95
N ASN A 435 3.60 -8.63 -24.08
CA ASN A 435 2.23 -8.09 -24.01
C ASN A 435 1.69 -7.59 -25.36
N ASP A 436 2.40 -7.83 -26.47
CA ASP A 436 2.02 -7.36 -27.82
C ASP A 436 1.76 -5.84 -27.89
N TRP A 437 2.65 -5.06 -27.28
CA TRP A 437 2.55 -3.59 -27.24
C TRP A 437 3.34 -2.91 -28.35
N ASP A 438 2.74 -1.87 -28.93
CA ASP A 438 3.45 -0.91 -29.77
C ASP A 438 4.19 0.15 -28.93
N ALA A 439 5.04 0.96 -29.57
CA ALA A 439 5.85 1.98 -28.89
C ALA A 439 5.01 3.05 -28.13
N PRO A 440 3.91 3.59 -28.67
CA PRO A 440 3.02 4.48 -27.92
C PRO A 440 2.44 3.82 -26.67
N THR A 441 1.98 2.57 -26.77
CA THR A 441 1.45 1.81 -25.63
C THR A 441 2.55 1.58 -24.59
N PHE A 442 3.76 1.23 -25.01
CA PHE A 442 4.89 1.03 -24.12
C PHE A 442 5.24 2.30 -23.32
N LEU A 443 5.24 3.46 -23.99
CA LEU A 443 5.47 4.77 -23.38
C LEU A 443 4.35 5.19 -22.41
N ARG A 444 3.11 4.86 -22.74
CA ARG A 444 1.96 5.03 -21.83
C ARG A 444 2.16 4.22 -20.56
N HIS A 445 2.52 2.95 -20.68
CA HIS A 445 2.67 2.05 -19.54
C HIS A 445 3.88 2.40 -18.66
N VAL A 446 5.00 2.89 -19.20
CA VAL A 446 6.11 3.37 -18.37
C VAL A 446 5.71 4.65 -17.60
N SER A 447 4.83 5.50 -18.18
CA SER A 447 4.28 6.68 -17.49
C SER A 447 3.43 6.28 -16.29
N LEU A 448 2.49 5.35 -16.49
CA LEU A 448 1.66 4.81 -15.41
C LEU A 448 2.52 4.13 -14.33
N LYS A 449 3.55 3.37 -14.74
CA LYS A 449 4.48 2.72 -13.81
C LYS A 449 5.31 3.73 -13.00
N ALA A 450 5.53 4.94 -13.53
CA ALA A 450 6.18 6.02 -12.80
C ALA A 450 5.27 6.69 -11.76
N GLY A 451 3.97 6.36 -11.73
CA GLY A 451 2.96 7.07 -10.94
C GLY A 451 2.42 8.33 -11.62
N LEU A 452 2.69 8.51 -12.91
CA LEU A 452 2.37 9.71 -13.68
C LEU A 452 1.11 9.52 -14.55
N PRO A 453 0.47 10.61 -15.01
CA PRO A 453 -0.57 10.54 -16.03
C PRO A 453 -0.10 9.80 -17.28
N GLU A 454 -1.03 9.13 -17.96
CA GLU A 454 -0.72 8.23 -19.09
C GLU A 454 0.00 8.93 -20.26
N ASN A 455 -0.16 10.25 -20.38
CA ASN A 455 0.44 11.10 -21.40
C ASN A 455 1.71 11.83 -20.92
N ALA A 456 2.24 11.51 -19.73
CA ALA A 456 3.40 12.22 -19.16
C ALA A 456 4.67 12.08 -20.01
N TRP A 457 4.79 11.02 -20.81
CA TRP A 457 5.88 10.85 -21.76
C TRP A 457 5.88 11.89 -22.90
N LEU A 458 4.78 12.61 -23.13
CA LEU A 458 4.71 13.72 -24.09
C LEU A 458 5.24 15.03 -23.51
N ALA A 459 5.34 15.15 -22.18
CA ALA A 459 5.71 16.39 -21.51
C ALA A 459 7.17 16.76 -21.80
N ARG A 460 7.42 18.04 -22.07
CA ARG A 460 8.76 18.56 -22.37
C ARG A 460 9.72 18.43 -21.18
N GLU A 461 9.17 18.47 -19.97
CA GLU A 461 9.89 18.36 -18.71
C GLU A 461 10.23 16.91 -18.35
N SER A 462 9.64 15.93 -19.04
CA SER A 462 9.94 14.52 -18.81
C SER A 462 11.24 14.14 -19.52
N ARG A 463 12.11 13.39 -18.82
CA ARG A 463 13.31 12.80 -19.41
C ARG A 463 13.05 11.34 -19.73
N LEU A 464 13.32 10.95 -20.97
CA LEU A 464 13.20 9.59 -21.44
C LEU A 464 14.60 9.05 -21.74
N THR A 465 14.98 7.96 -21.10
CA THR A 465 16.22 7.23 -21.37
C THR A 465 15.86 5.87 -21.91
N ILE A 466 16.49 5.47 -23.02
CA ILE A 466 16.42 4.09 -23.52
C ILE A 466 17.68 3.32 -23.14
N PHE A 467 17.57 2.01 -23.04
CA PHE A 467 18.68 1.09 -22.79
C PHE A 467 18.41 -0.25 -23.49
N GLU A 468 19.44 -1.07 -23.61
CA GLU A 468 19.34 -2.44 -24.10
C GLU A 468 19.59 -3.41 -22.93
N GLY A 469 19.06 -4.62 -23.06
CA GLY A 469 19.33 -5.67 -22.07
C GLY A 469 19.26 -7.05 -22.70
N ASP A 470 20.22 -7.89 -22.33
CA ASP A 470 20.42 -9.23 -22.87
C ASP A 470 20.04 -10.28 -21.81
N PRO A 471 18.76 -10.71 -21.74
CA PRO A 471 18.33 -11.67 -20.75
C PRO A 471 18.94 -13.06 -21.03
N PHE A 472 19.48 -13.70 -19.99
CA PHE A 472 19.83 -15.11 -20.02
C PHE A 472 19.16 -15.85 -18.88
N THR A 473 18.64 -17.03 -19.20
CA THR A 473 17.74 -17.80 -18.33
C THR A 473 18.38 -19.13 -17.98
N GLY A 474 18.29 -19.49 -16.70
CA GLY A 474 18.64 -20.81 -16.20
C GLY A 474 17.40 -21.58 -15.77
N GLY A 475 17.28 -22.85 -16.20
CA GLY A 475 16.17 -23.73 -15.83
C GLY A 475 16.19 -24.23 -14.37
N ALA A 476 15.01 -24.48 -13.80
CA ALA A 476 14.86 -25.14 -12.49
C ALA A 476 14.89 -26.68 -12.61
N PRO A 477 15.34 -27.40 -11.57
CA PRO A 477 15.47 -28.85 -11.54
C PRO A 477 14.21 -29.52 -10.97
N LYS A 478 13.12 -29.56 -11.73
CA LYS A 478 12.15 -30.69 -11.78
C LYS A 478 10.99 -30.33 -12.71
N PRO A 479 10.48 -31.29 -13.50
CA PRO A 479 9.31 -31.07 -14.35
C PRO A 479 8.06 -30.79 -13.52
N GLU A 480 7.04 -30.24 -14.19
CA GLU A 480 5.66 -30.20 -13.71
C GLU A 480 5.27 -31.50 -12.99
N ILE A 481 4.54 -31.35 -11.89
CA ILE A 481 4.11 -32.48 -11.06
C ILE A 481 3.13 -33.32 -11.87
N ASP A 482 3.53 -34.52 -12.31
CA ASP A 482 2.65 -35.50 -12.93
C ASP A 482 1.73 -36.14 -11.86
N PRO A 483 0.41 -35.90 -11.91
CA PRO A 483 -0.52 -36.39 -10.91
C PRO A 483 -0.67 -37.93 -10.89
N ALA A 484 -0.22 -38.63 -11.93
CA ALA A 484 -0.28 -40.09 -11.98
C ALA A 484 0.85 -40.79 -11.20
N THR A 485 1.91 -40.07 -10.81
CA THR A 485 3.14 -40.65 -10.25
C THR A 485 3.58 -40.03 -8.91
N PHE A 486 2.66 -39.41 -8.16
CA PHE A 486 2.94 -38.79 -6.85
C PHE A 486 3.71 -39.71 -5.88
N SER A 487 4.90 -39.28 -5.46
CA SER A 487 5.50 -39.78 -4.21
C SER A 487 4.89 -39.07 -2.99
N GLN A 488 4.93 -39.71 -1.83
CA GLN A 488 4.34 -39.19 -0.59
C GLN A 488 4.99 -37.86 -0.14
N ALA A 489 6.28 -37.66 -0.44
CA ALA A 489 7.00 -36.42 -0.16
C ALA A 489 6.57 -35.26 -1.09
N GLU A 490 6.30 -35.56 -2.37
CA GLU A 490 5.84 -34.58 -3.36
C GLU A 490 4.39 -34.16 -3.10
N PHE A 491 3.57 -35.07 -2.60
CA PHE A 491 2.23 -34.75 -2.11
C PHE A 491 2.27 -33.79 -0.92
N HIS A 492 3.13 -34.04 0.07
CA HIS A 492 3.29 -33.14 1.22
C HIS A 492 3.82 -31.76 0.80
N ALA A 493 4.76 -31.70 -0.14
CA ALA A 493 5.24 -30.43 -0.67
C ALA A 493 4.15 -29.66 -1.43
N ALA A 494 3.38 -30.32 -2.31
CA ALA A 494 2.26 -29.71 -3.03
C ALA A 494 1.12 -29.29 -2.10
N ALA A 495 0.81 -30.09 -1.06
CA ALA A 495 -0.17 -29.76 -0.04
C ALA A 495 0.31 -28.61 0.86
N SER A 496 1.60 -28.54 1.18
CA SER A 496 2.21 -27.42 1.92
C SER A 496 2.23 -26.15 1.09
N LEU A 497 2.50 -26.26 -0.22
CA LEU A 497 2.43 -25.17 -1.18
C LEU A 497 0.99 -24.68 -1.34
N ALA A 498 0.02 -25.58 -1.52
CA ALA A 498 -1.40 -25.26 -1.55
C ALA A 498 -1.88 -24.64 -0.22
N ALA A 499 -1.41 -25.14 0.93
CA ALA A 499 -1.71 -24.59 2.25
C ALA A 499 -1.06 -23.21 2.49
N SER A 500 0.13 -22.96 1.92
CA SER A 500 0.76 -21.64 1.91
C SER A 500 0.00 -20.65 1.00
N CYS A 501 -0.58 -21.15 -0.10
CA CYS A 501 -1.44 -20.37 -1.00
C CYS A 501 -2.87 -20.16 -0.45
N LEU A 502 -3.38 -21.02 0.44
CA LEU A 502 -4.80 -21.06 0.87
C LEU A 502 -5.04 -20.91 2.39
N ASN A 503 -4.25 -20.09 3.09
CA ASN A 503 -4.55 -19.66 4.46
C ASN A 503 -4.68 -20.80 5.51
N GLY A 504 -3.61 -21.58 5.75
CA GLY A 504 -3.39 -22.19 7.08
C GLY A 504 -4.49 -23.08 7.66
N ALA A 505 -5.28 -23.77 6.83
CA ALA A 505 -6.19 -24.80 7.30
C ALA A 505 -5.42 -26.12 7.56
N THR A 506 -4.97 -26.32 8.80
CA THR A 506 -4.41 -27.62 9.21
C THR A 506 -5.53 -28.63 9.44
N GLY A 507 -5.73 -29.51 8.46
CA GLY A 507 -6.46 -30.77 8.60
C GLY A 507 -6.22 -31.63 7.37
N GLU A 508 -5.50 -32.75 7.52
CA GLU A 508 -5.17 -33.69 6.44
C GLU A 508 -6.40 -34.20 5.65
N ALA A 509 -7.60 -34.07 6.21
CA ALA A 509 -8.85 -34.51 5.61
C ALA A 509 -9.44 -33.61 4.51
N GLN A 510 -8.91 -32.40 4.27
CA GLN A 510 -9.44 -31.46 3.26
C GLN A 510 -8.56 -31.27 2.02
N VAL A 511 -7.39 -31.92 1.97
CA VAL A 511 -6.39 -31.74 0.91
C VAL A 511 -6.91 -32.04 -0.52
N PRO A 512 -7.76 -33.06 -0.76
CA PRO A 512 -8.27 -33.32 -2.12
C PRO A 512 -9.22 -32.24 -2.67
N ALA A 513 -10.02 -31.61 -1.81
CA ALA A 513 -10.95 -30.54 -2.19
C ALA A 513 -10.22 -29.20 -2.43
N ILE A 514 -9.15 -28.98 -1.68
CA ILE A 514 -8.24 -27.84 -1.83
C ILE A 514 -7.48 -27.94 -3.15
N LEU A 515 -6.93 -29.12 -3.48
CA LEU A 515 -6.26 -29.36 -4.76
C LEU A 515 -7.20 -29.13 -5.95
N SER A 516 -8.45 -29.59 -5.88
CA SER A 516 -9.47 -29.33 -6.90
C SER A 516 -9.75 -27.83 -7.12
N GLN A 517 -9.66 -26.98 -6.09
CA GLN A 517 -9.86 -25.52 -6.23
C GLN A 517 -8.64 -24.79 -6.76
N VAL A 518 -7.43 -25.32 -6.55
CA VAL A 518 -6.19 -24.78 -7.12
C VAL A 518 -6.08 -25.07 -8.62
N CYS A 519 -6.73 -26.13 -9.12
CA CYS A 519 -6.65 -26.56 -10.51
C CYS A 519 -7.39 -25.67 -11.52
N ASP A 520 -8.36 -24.87 -11.07
CA ASP A 520 -9.13 -23.94 -11.91
C ASP A 520 -8.79 -22.45 -11.67
N HIS A 521 -7.76 -22.15 -10.87
CA HIS A 521 -7.38 -20.78 -10.53
C HIS A 521 -6.27 -20.24 -11.44
N PRO A 522 -6.32 -18.98 -11.90
CA PRO A 522 -5.25 -18.33 -12.70
C PRO A 522 -3.90 -18.15 -11.97
N LEU A 523 -3.69 -18.81 -10.81
CA LEU A 523 -2.45 -18.84 -10.03
C LEU A 523 -1.61 -20.13 -10.25
N GLY A 524 -2.03 -21.01 -11.16
CA GLY A 524 -1.13 -21.96 -11.82
C GLY A 524 -0.83 -23.27 -11.07
N VAL A 525 -1.83 -24.15 -11.00
CA VAL A 525 -1.58 -25.60 -11.19
C VAL A 525 -2.58 -26.04 -12.25
N VAL A 526 -2.11 -26.40 -13.45
CA VAL A 526 -2.98 -27.00 -14.47
C VAL A 526 -2.78 -28.51 -14.36
N LEU A 527 -3.81 -29.23 -13.91
CA LEU A 527 -3.87 -30.68 -14.06
C LEU A 527 -4.63 -30.96 -15.36
N ASP A 528 -3.92 -31.39 -16.39
CA ASP A 528 -4.56 -31.83 -17.64
C ASP A 528 -5.18 -33.23 -17.42
N ALA A 529 -6.36 -33.45 -17.99
CA ALA A 529 -7.28 -34.54 -17.64
C ALA A 529 -6.87 -35.94 -18.16
#